data_AF-A0A7V1E743-F1
#
_entry.id   AF-A0A7V1E743-F1
#
_cell.length_a   1.000
_cell.length_b   1.000
_cell.length_c   1.000
_cell.angle_alpha   90.00
_cell.angle_beta   90.00
_cell.angle_gamma   90.00
#
_symmetry.space_group_name_H-M   'P 1'
#
loop_
_entity.id
_entity.type
_entity.pdbx_description
1 polymer ?
#
loop_
_entity_poly.entity_id
_entity_poly.type
_entity_poly.pdbx_seq_one_letter_code
_entity_poly.pdbx_strand_id
1 'polypeptide(L)' 'KYSGRSRGFAFVEMSLDTEADAAMLALDGSEFMGRNMVVSVAKPRSERGAA' A
#
# COMPACT_ATOMS: atom_id res chain seq x y z
N LYS A 1 22.91 -6.11 -8.00
CA LYS A 1 22.66 -4.70 -7.65
C LYS A 1 21.23 -4.58 -7.12
N TYR A 2 21.04 -4.50 -5.80
CA TYR A 2 19.76 -4.05 -5.25
C TYR A 2 19.64 -2.58 -5.61
N SER A 3 18.79 -2.22 -6.58
CA SER A 3 18.77 -0.88 -7.15
C SER A 3 18.25 0.19 -6.18
N GLY A 4 17.94 -0.14 -4.91
CA GLY A 4 17.34 0.76 -3.94
C GLY A 4 15.98 1.33 -4.37
N ARG A 5 15.51 0.97 -5.58
CA ARG A 5 14.32 1.52 -6.20
C ARG A 5 13.14 0.83 -5.57
N SER A 6 12.42 1.56 -4.73
CA SER A 6 11.16 1.11 -4.14
C SER A 6 10.28 0.50 -5.22
N ARG A 7 9.77 -0.71 -4.96
CA ARG A 7 8.89 -1.44 -5.88
C ARG A 7 7.51 -0.75 -6.05
N GLY A 8 7.28 0.36 -5.35
CA GLY A 8 6.06 1.16 -5.43
C GLY A 8 4.92 0.63 -4.58
N PHE A 9 5.21 -0.23 -3.60
CA PHE A 9 4.26 -0.70 -2.60
C PHE A 9 4.87 -0.61 -1.20
N ALA A 10 4.02 -0.38 -0.22
CA ALA A 10 4.34 -0.41 1.20
C ALA A 10 3.17 -1.05 1.95
N PHE A 11 3.45 -1.64 3.10
CA PHE A 11 2.43 -2.13 4.02
C PHE A 11 2.56 -1.30 5.30
N VAL A 12 1.43 -0.82 5.79
CA VAL A 12 1.33 -0.07 7.05
C VAL A 12 0.38 -0.84 7.94
N GLU A 13 0.83 -1.15 9.16
CA GLU A 13 0.00 -1.77 10.18
C GLU A 13 -0.61 -0.66 11.03
N MET A 14 -1.94 -0.60 11.07
CA MET A 14 -2.70 0.30 11.95
C MET A 14 -3.20 -0.49 13.14
N SER A 15 -3.40 0.16 14.28
CA SER A 15 -3.89 -0.52 15.50
C SER A 15 -5.39 -0.78 15.46
N LEU A 16 -6.13 0.01 14.68
CA LEU A 16 -7.59 -0.05 14.55
C LEU A 16 -8.00 -0.11 13.08
N ASP A 17 -8.99 -0.95 12.78
CA ASP A 17 -9.55 -1.05 11.43
C ASP A 17 -10.17 0.28 10.97
N THR A 18 -10.76 1.03 11.90
CA THR A 18 -11.36 2.35 11.63
C THR A 18 -10.32 3.39 11.19
N GLU A 19 -9.08 3.29 11.69
CA GLU A 19 -7.97 4.15 11.26
C GLU A 19 -7.51 3.78 9.86
N ALA A 20 -7.51 2.47 9.54
CA ALA A 20 -7.21 2.00 8.19
C ALA A 20 -8.25 2.49 7.18
N ASP A 21 -9.55 2.43 7.50
CA ASP A 21 -10.61 2.93 6.63
C ASP A 21 -10.52 4.46 6.42
N ALA A 22 -10.29 5.22 7.48
CA ALA A 22 -10.11 6.67 7.38
C ALA A 22 -8.88 7.02 6.53
N ALA A 23 -7.77 6.30 6.70
CA ALA A 23 -6.56 6.47 5.89
C ALA A 23 -6.79 6.10 4.42
N MET A 24 -7.53 5.02 4.14
CA MET A 24 -7.93 4.69 2.76
C MET A 24 -8.73 5.82 2.14
N LEU A 25 -9.78 6.30 2.80
CA LEU A 25 -10.64 7.35 2.24
C LEU A 25 -9.91 8.68 2.03
N ALA A 26 -8.95 9.01 2.89
CA ALA A 26 -8.21 10.26 2.81
C ALA A 26 -7.03 10.22 1.82
N LEU A 27 -6.40 9.06 1.64
CA LEU A 27 -5.15 8.93 0.88
C LEU A 27 -5.31 8.17 -0.44
N ASP A 28 -6.36 7.36 -0.61
CA ASP A 28 -6.64 6.68 -1.88
C ASP A 28 -6.96 7.70 -2.97
N GLY A 29 -6.24 7.60 -4.09
CA GLY A 29 -6.35 8.53 -5.20
C GLY A 29 -5.61 9.85 -5.00
N SER A 30 -5.00 10.11 -3.84
CA SER A 30 -4.17 11.31 -3.64
C SER A 30 -2.87 11.26 -4.44
N GLU A 31 -2.41 12.42 -4.93
CA GLU A 31 -1.17 12.51 -5.69
C GLU A 31 0.03 12.58 -4.74
N PHE A 32 0.98 11.65 -4.90
CA PHE A 32 2.22 11.61 -4.16
C PHE A 32 3.41 11.51 -5.10
N MET A 33 4.29 12.51 -5.05
CA MET A 33 5.46 12.62 -5.92
C MET A 33 5.12 12.44 -7.42
N GLY A 34 4.00 13.02 -7.87
CA GLY A 34 3.53 12.94 -9.25
C GLY A 34 2.92 11.60 -9.66
N ARG A 35 2.49 10.79 -8.68
CA ARG A 35 1.81 9.50 -8.90
C ARG A 35 0.60 9.39 -7.98
N ASN A 36 -0.55 8.96 -8.51
CA ASN A 36 -1.69 8.62 -7.66
C ASN A 36 -1.34 7.41 -6.78
N MET A 37 -1.55 7.56 -5.48
CA MET A 37 -1.47 6.47 -4.52
C MET A 37 -2.75 5.65 -4.54
N VAL A 38 -2.60 4.35 -4.33
CA VAL A 38 -3.73 3.43 -4.13
C VAL A 38 -3.60 2.87 -2.74
N VAL A 39 -4.59 3.12 -1.89
CA VAL A 39 -4.62 2.61 -0.52
C VAL A 39 -5.78 1.64 -0.40
N SER A 40 -5.47 0.40 -0.05
CA SER A 40 -6.47 -0.67 0.05
C SER A 40 -6.13 -1.59 1.21
N VAL A 41 -7.15 -2.27 1.74
CA VAL A 41 -6.98 -3.28 2.80
C VAL A 41 -6.00 -4.34 2.30
N ALA A 42 -4.93 -4.54 3.07
CA ALA A 42 -3.88 -5.49 2.74
C ALA A 42 -4.46 -6.91 2.69
N LYS A 43 -4.62 -7.45 1.48
CA LYS A 43 -5.02 -8.84 1.31
C LYS A 43 -3.81 -9.73 1.60
N PRO A 44 -3.98 -10.83 2.38
CA PRO A 44 -2.90 -11.79 2.58
C PRO A 44 -2.40 -12.25 1.21
N ARG A 45 -1.08 -12.27 1.04
CA ARG A 45 -0.44 -12.66 -0.21
C ARG A 45 -0.88 -14.09 -0.52
N SER A 46 -1.81 -14.28 -1.45
CA SER A 46 -2.09 -15.61 -1.99
C SER A 46 -0.80 -16.13 -2.60
N GLU A 47 -0.40 -17.35 -2.26
CA GLU A 47 0.71 -18.08 -2.90
C GLU A 47 0.54 -18.08 -4.43
N ARG A 48 1.02 -17.04 -5.09
CA ARG A 48 1.21 -17.03 -6.54
C ARG A 48 2.61 -16.52 -6.81
N GLY A 49 3.47 -17.48 -7.13
CA GLY A 49 4.79 -17.29 -7.70
C GLY A 49 5.94 -17.47 -6.72
N ALA A 50 6.07 -18.65 -6.13
CA ALA A 50 7.37 -19.32 -6.21
C ALA A 50 7.47 -19.84 -7.65
N ALA A 51 8.24 -19.15 -8.48
CA ALA A 51 8.66 -19.63 -9.79
C ALA A 51 10.17 -19.42 -9.86
#